data_AF-D1PK88-F1
#
_entry.id   AF-D1PK88-F1
#
_cell.length_a   1.000
_cell.length_b   1.000
_cell.length_c   1.000
_cell.angle_alpha   90.00
_cell.angle_beta   90.00
_cell.angle_gamma   90.00
#
_symmetry.space_group_name_H-M   'P 1'
#
loop_
_entity.id
_entity.type
_entity.pdbx_description
1 polymer ?
#
loop_
_entity_poly.entity_id
_entity_poly.type
_entity_poly.pdbx_seq_one_letter_code
_entity_poly.pdbx_strand_id
1 'polypeptide(L)'
;MNYVYRYYDLFIDLHHSTNLRTTAKELDVPERRFVRFLLERRFVYRAPSGCVLPYAKSANDGLFCVRDYYRNGHTGSYTLVTPKGKLHFAGLRDLILVTV
;
A
#
# COMPACT_ATOMS: atom_id res chain seq x y z
N MET A 1 -4.68 5.39 -24.45
CA MET A 1 -4.61 6.82 -24.13
C MET A 1 -5.82 7.24 -23.28
N ASN A 2 -5.98 6.66 -22.07
CA ASN A 2 -7.08 6.97 -21.14
C ASN A 2 -6.73 6.74 -19.66
N TYR A 3 -5.51 6.31 -19.33
CA TYR A 3 -5.16 6.02 -17.93
C TYR A 3 -5.01 7.28 -17.10
N VAL A 4 -4.51 8.36 -17.69
CA VAL A 4 -4.14 9.61 -16.99
C VAL A 4 -5.37 10.31 -16.39
N TYR A 5 -6.55 10.27 -17.02
CA TYR A 5 -7.77 10.92 -16.52
C TYR A 5 -8.37 10.25 -15.27
N ARG A 6 -8.13 8.96 -15.03
CA ARG A 6 -8.72 8.26 -13.88
C ARG A 6 -8.00 8.53 -12.55
N TYR A 7 -6.78 9.10 -12.61
CA TYR A 7 -5.98 9.43 -11.42
C TYR A 7 -6.32 10.79 -10.83
N TYR A 8 -6.82 11.74 -11.64
CA TYR A 8 -7.05 13.13 -11.19
C TYR A 8 -8.24 13.30 -10.25
N ASP A 9 -9.13 12.31 -10.16
CA ASP A 9 -10.28 12.34 -9.25
C ASP A 9 -9.94 11.85 -7.82
N LEU A 10 -8.76 11.24 -7.62
CA LEU A 10 -8.36 10.69 -6.33
C LEU A 10 -7.51 11.70 -5.55
N PHE A 11 -7.88 11.95 -4.30
CA PHE A 11 -7.07 12.75 -3.37
C PHE A 11 -5.89 11.94 -2.83
N ILE A 12 -4.86 11.76 -3.65
CA ILE A 12 -3.63 11.02 -3.31
C ILE A 12 -2.53 12.01 -2.92
N ASP A 13 -1.98 11.88 -1.71
CA ASP A 13 -0.78 12.62 -1.31
C ASP A 13 0.47 12.02 -1.98
N LEU A 14 1.00 12.70 -2.98
CA LEU A 14 2.22 12.28 -3.69
C LEU A 14 3.51 12.85 -3.10
N HIS A 15 3.45 13.58 -1.99
CA HIS A 15 4.63 14.11 -1.30
C HIS A 15 5.14 13.14 -0.22
N HIS A 16 4.24 12.45 0.49
CA HIS A 16 4.62 11.61 1.62
C HIS A 16 4.28 10.13 1.43
N SER A 17 5.05 9.28 2.12
CA SER A 17 4.72 7.87 2.26
C SER A 17 3.70 7.67 3.37
N THR A 18 2.70 6.84 3.16
CA THR A 18 1.60 6.63 4.12
C THR A 18 1.39 5.17 4.45
N ASN A 19 0.84 4.86 5.63
CA ASN A 19 0.53 3.48 6.00
C ASN A 19 -0.54 2.86 5.07
N LEU A 20 -0.66 1.54 5.08
CA LEU A 20 -1.60 0.79 4.23
C LEU A 20 -3.05 1.27 4.36
N ARG A 21 -3.50 1.58 5.60
CA ARG A 21 -4.85 2.09 5.87
C ARG A 21 -5.10 3.44 5.20
N THR A 22 -4.19 4.38 5.37
CA THR A 22 -4.32 5.74 4.82
C THR A 22 -4.25 5.68 3.31
N THR A 23 -3.35 4.88 2.77
CA THR A 23 -3.26 4.64 1.32
C THR A 23 -4.56 4.06 0.77
N ALA A 24 -5.19 3.09 1.44
CA ALA A 24 -6.49 2.57 1.01
C ALA A 24 -7.57 3.66 0.93
N LYS A 25 -7.57 4.61 1.88
CA LYS A 25 -8.49 5.76 1.85
C LYS A 25 -8.19 6.72 0.69
N GLU A 26 -6.92 7.03 0.45
CA GLU A 26 -6.49 7.87 -0.68
C GLU A 26 -6.87 7.24 -2.03
N LEU A 27 -6.80 5.91 -2.11
CA LEU A 27 -7.23 5.14 -3.28
C LEU A 27 -8.75 4.96 -3.37
N ASP A 28 -9.53 5.44 -2.40
CA ASP A 28 -10.97 5.21 -2.27
C ASP A 28 -11.35 3.72 -2.41
N VAL A 29 -10.69 2.85 -1.64
CA VAL A 29 -10.96 1.41 -1.59
C VAL A 29 -11.07 0.90 -0.15
N PRO A 30 -11.83 -0.18 0.12
CA PRO A 30 -11.86 -0.79 1.45
C PRO A 30 -10.49 -1.31 1.87
N GLU A 31 -10.02 -0.92 3.06
CA GLU A 31 -8.71 -1.33 3.60
C GLU A 31 -8.49 -2.85 3.57
N ARG A 32 -9.50 -3.63 3.96
CA ARG A 32 -9.43 -5.10 3.96
C ARG A 32 -9.17 -5.66 2.55
N ARG A 33 -9.81 -5.09 1.52
CA ARG A 33 -9.59 -5.52 0.13
C ARG A 33 -8.21 -5.14 -0.35
N PHE A 34 -7.73 -3.94 -0.02
CA PHE A 34 -6.38 -3.52 -0.37
C PHE A 34 -5.32 -4.44 0.25
N VAL A 35 -5.37 -4.67 1.56
CA VAL A 35 -4.42 -5.56 2.24
C VAL A 35 -4.49 -6.98 1.69
N ARG A 36 -5.70 -7.48 1.42
CA ARG A 36 -5.90 -8.80 0.82
C ARG A 36 -5.30 -8.91 -0.58
N PHE A 37 -5.55 -7.92 -1.44
CA PHE A 37 -4.97 -7.84 -2.78
C PHE A 37 -3.44 -7.88 -2.71
N LEU A 38 -2.83 -7.11 -1.80
CA LEU A 38 -1.39 -7.09 -1.62
C LEU A 38 -0.84 -8.46 -1.18
N LEU A 39 -1.54 -9.18 -0.32
CA LEU A 39 -1.16 -10.52 0.13
C LEU A 39 -1.28 -11.55 -1.00
N GLU A 40 -2.42 -11.60 -1.69
CA GLU A 40 -2.69 -12.55 -2.77
C GLU A 40 -1.75 -12.35 -3.96
N ARG A 41 -1.46 -11.10 -4.32
CA ARG A 41 -0.49 -10.76 -5.39
C ARG A 41 0.96 -10.78 -4.91
N ARG A 42 1.21 -11.21 -3.67
CA ARG A 42 2.54 -11.31 -3.06
C ARG A 42 3.35 -10.02 -3.12
N PHE A 43 2.70 -8.86 -2.97
CA PHE A 43 3.40 -7.60 -2.70
C PHE A 43 3.91 -7.59 -1.26
N VAL A 44 3.11 -8.11 -0.34
CA VAL A 44 3.42 -8.17 1.10
C VAL A 44 3.16 -9.57 1.66
N TYR A 45 3.70 -9.86 2.84
CA TYR A 45 3.43 -11.05 3.63
C TYR A 45 3.11 -10.66 5.08
N ARG A 46 2.49 -11.60 5.82
CA ARG A 46 2.33 -11.48 7.28
C ARG A 46 3.53 -12.11 7.97
N ALA A 47 4.28 -11.31 8.71
CA ALA A 47 5.33 -11.80 9.59
C ALA A 47 4.73 -12.54 10.80
N PRO A 48 5.50 -13.42 11.47
CA PRO A 48 5.05 -14.09 12.71
C PRO A 48 4.60 -13.12 13.81
N SER A 49 5.16 -11.90 13.84
CA SER A 49 4.76 -10.81 14.74
C SER A 49 3.38 -10.20 14.42
N GLY A 50 2.72 -10.64 13.35
CA GLY A 50 1.45 -10.08 12.85
C GLY A 50 1.63 -8.85 11.95
N CYS A 51 2.85 -8.31 11.84
CA CYS A 51 3.15 -7.19 10.96
C CYS A 51 2.99 -7.56 9.48
N VAL A 52 2.53 -6.62 8.66
CA VAL A 52 2.49 -6.77 7.20
C VAL A 52 3.74 -6.12 6.62
N LEU A 53 4.61 -6.91 5.96
CA LEU A 53 5.90 -6.48 5.43
C LEU A 53 6.02 -6.76 3.92
N PRO A 54 6.74 -5.92 3.15
CA PRO A 54 6.91 -6.14 1.72
C PRO A 54 7.87 -7.30 1.44
N TYR A 55 7.59 -8.06 0.38
CA TYR A 55 8.60 -8.97 -0.17
C TYR A 55 9.78 -8.19 -0.78
N ALA A 56 11.00 -8.67 -0.60
CA ALA A 56 12.19 -8.17 -1.27
C ALA A 56 12.27 -8.77 -2.69
N LYS A 57 11.58 -8.15 -3.65
CA LYS A 57 11.57 -8.55 -5.07
C LYS A 57 11.56 -7.32 -5.97
N SER A 58 12.14 -7.43 -7.16
CA SER A 58 12.26 -6.31 -8.12
C SER A 58 10.91 -5.65 -8.45
N ALA A 59 9.84 -6.44 -8.51
CA ALA A 59 8.49 -5.92 -8.74
C ALA A 59 7.98 -4.97 -7.62
N ASN A 60 8.62 -4.96 -6.45
CA ASN A 60 8.32 -4.07 -5.34
C ASN A 60 9.25 -2.85 -5.26
N ASP A 61 10.22 -2.71 -6.18
CA ASP A 61 11.27 -1.71 -6.06
C ASP A 61 10.70 -0.29 -5.99
N GLY A 62 10.92 0.34 -4.83
CA GLY A 62 10.46 1.68 -4.51
C GLY A 62 8.95 1.80 -4.29
N LEU A 63 8.16 0.72 -4.24
CA LEU A 63 6.72 0.79 -3.93
C LEU A 63 6.46 0.98 -2.42
N PHE A 64 7.36 0.46 -1.59
CA PHE A 64 7.23 0.48 -0.15
C PHE A 64 8.51 0.96 0.53
N CYS A 65 8.38 1.49 1.74
CA CYS A 65 9.46 1.59 2.69
C CYS A 65 9.02 1.03 4.04
N VAL A 66 9.96 0.45 4.79
CA VAL A 66 9.73 -0.07 6.14
C VAL A 66 10.38 0.91 7.12
N ARG A 67 9.64 1.30 8.15
CA ARG A 67 10.12 2.19 9.21
C ARG A 67 9.86 1.56 10.56
N ASP A 68 10.83 1.68 11.45
CA ASP A 68 10.63 1.29 12.84
C ASP A 68 9.81 2.34 13.58
N TYR A 69 9.11 1.88 14.60
CA TYR A 69 8.39 2.74 15.54
C TYR A 69 8.69 2.32 16.97
N TYR A 70 8.57 3.30 17.85
CA TYR A 70 8.55 3.10 19.29
C TYR A 70 7.34 3.84 19.83
N ARG A 71 6.42 3.11 20.46
CA ARG A 71 5.20 3.69 21.04
C ARG A 71 4.85 2.99 22.34
N ASN A 72 4.77 3.75 23.43
CA ASN A 72 4.36 3.26 24.75
C ASN A 72 5.15 2.01 25.21
N GLY A 73 6.47 1.99 25.03
CA GLY A 73 7.30 0.83 25.40
C GLY A 73 7.31 -0.32 24.39
N HIS A 74 6.51 -0.25 23.31
CA HIS A 74 6.49 -1.26 22.26
C HIS A 74 7.27 -0.80 21.03
N THR A 75 8.15 -1.66 20.54
CA THR A 75 8.83 -1.50 19.25
C THR A 75 8.18 -2.37 18.18
N GLY A 76 8.32 -1.95 16.93
CA GLY A 76 8.00 -2.77 15.77
C GLY A 76 8.32 -2.02 14.49
N SER A 77 7.85 -2.55 13.37
CA SER A 77 8.02 -1.91 12.07
C SER A 77 6.68 -1.75 11.36
N TYR A 78 6.56 -0.69 10.57
CA TYR A 78 5.41 -0.41 9.72
C TYR A 78 5.82 -0.35 8.26
N THR A 79 4.98 -0.91 7.40
CA THR A 79 5.05 -0.73 5.95
C THR A 79 4.32 0.54 5.55
N LEU A 80 5.04 1.44 4.90
CA LEU A 80 4.50 2.62 4.25
C LEU A 80 4.53 2.42 2.73
N VAL A 81 3.51 2.91 2.06
CA VAL A 81 3.44 2.99 0.60
C VAL A 81 4.04 4.33 0.18
N THR A 82 5.03 4.29 -0.69
CA THR A 82 5.68 5.50 -1.23
C THR A 82 4.78 6.20 -2.24
N PRO A 83 5.06 7.46 -2.63
CA PRO A 83 4.36 8.10 -3.75
C PRO A 83 4.34 7.25 -5.04
N LYS A 84 5.46 6.59 -5.37
CA LYS A 84 5.55 5.64 -6.49
C LYS A 84 4.60 4.46 -6.29
N GLY A 85 4.56 3.90 -5.08
CA GLY A 85 3.62 2.83 -4.72
C GLY A 85 2.17 3.25 -4.86
N LYS A 86 1.81 4.46 -4.41
CA LYS A 86 0.45 5.01 -4.51
C LYS A 86 -0.01 5.10 -5.96
N LEU A 87 0.82 5.67 -6.83
CA LEU A 87 0.54 5.74 -8.27
C LEU A 87 0.38 4.35 -8.88
N HIS A 88 1.26 3.42 -8.51
CA HIS A 88 1.17 2.04 -8.99
C HIS A 88 -0.16 1.39 -8.59
N PHE A 89 -0.56 1.49 -7.31
CA PHE A 89 -1.79 0.86 -6.82
C PHE A 89 -3.07 1.57 -7.27
N ALA A 90 -3.03 2.88 -7.49
CA ALA A 90 -4.13 3.60 -8.14
C ALA A 90 -4.41 3.05 -9.55
N GLY A 91 -3.36 2.66 -10.30
CA GLY A 91 -3.52 1.97 -11.59
C GLY A 91 -4.13 0.57 -11.50
N LEU A 92 -4.14 -0.03 -10.30
CA LEU A 92 -4.70 -1.35 -10.03
C LEU A 92 -6.00 -1.26 -9.22
N ARG A 93 -6.57 -0.06 -9.05
CA ARG A 93 -7.74 0.19 -8.20
C ARG A 93 -8.92 -0.73 -8.50
N ASP A 94 -9.25 -0.93 -9.77
CA ASP A 94 -10.36 -1.81 -10.16
C ASP A 94 -10.12 -3.26 -9.73
N LEU A 95 -8.88 -3.74 -9.84
CA LEU A 95 -8.50 -5.08 -9.39
C LEU A 95 -8.57 -5.20 -7.87
N ILE A 96 -8.20 -4.14 -7.15
CA ILE A 96 -8.34 -4.06 -5.69
C ILE A 96 -9.82 -4.12 -5.30
N LEU A 97 -10.70 -3.39 -6.00
CA LEU A 97 -12.13 -3.34 -5.70
C LEU A 97 -12.83 -4.69 -5.88
N VAL A 98 -12.41 -5.50 -6.85
CA VAL A 98 -12.99 -6.84 -7.09
C VAL A 98 -12.33 -7.95 -6.27
N THR A 99 -11.32 -7.64 -5.45
CA THR A 99 -10.72 -8.62 -4.54
C THR A 99 -11.72 -8.95 -3.43
N VAL A 100 -12.24 -10.19 -3.44
CA VAL A 100 -13.24 -10.70 -2.49
C VAL A 100 -12.53 -11.44 -1.40
#